data_AF-A0A7X6VW70-F1
#
_entry.id   AF-A0A7X6VW70-F1
#
_cell.length_a   1.000
_cell.length_b   1.000
_cell.length_c   1.000
_cell.angle_alpha   90.00
_cell.angle_beta   90.00
_cell.angle_gamma   90.00
#
_symmetry.space_group_name_H-M   'P 1'
#
loop_
_entity.id
_entity.type
_entity.pdbx_description
1 polymer ?
#
loop_
_entity_poly.entity_id
_entity_poly.type
_entity_poly.pdbx_seq_one_letter_code
_entity_poly.pdbx_strand_id
1 'polypeptide(L)'
;VRLTIPDYQGILSITSGSVLRTTYIMGLLWGIGGLTYGLAIRYLGMSLGNSVLLGITSVVGSLGLPLIRIIPGVGKHVPSGITFIELLGSTGGLLVILGVMICVVGIVLCGRAGLKKDKDLGGVKDGVNIEFKLSTGLIIAIVSGVLSAFFSFGIDAGKPMAEIAASNWAAINPNSGNYIFQNNITFFVILWGGFTTNFLWTSYLILKNRTYGDFTDKSTPLTRNYLFCILAGTMWFLQFFFYGMGETKIGNGASSWILHMSTIILTSNLWGFYRKEWKGVSKKTYSTILLGIFTILLAVIVVGIAKWLYPELNALG
;
A
#
# COMPACT_ATOMS: atom_id res chain seq x y z
N VAL A 1 7.79 -1.41 17.30
CA VAL A 1 8.99 -0.57 17.46
C VAL A 1 9.77 -0.92 18.72
N ARG A 2 9.25 -0.69 19.94
CA ARG A 2 10.03 -1.02 21.17
C ARG A 2 10.56 -2.46 21.21
N LEU A 3 9.79 -3.43 20.72
CA LEU A 3 10.18 -4.84 20.65
C LEU A 3 11.12 -5.18 19.48
N THR A 4 11.18 -4.32 18.46
CA THR A 4 11.73 -4.66 17.15
C THR A 4 12.75 -3.66 16.62
N ILE A 5 13.06 -2.62 17.37
CA ILE A 5 14.09 -1.61 17.08
C ILE A 5 14.71 -1.21 18.43
N PRO A 6 15.86 -1.80 18.81
CA PRO A 6 16.65 -1.34 19.94
C PRO A 6 16.99 0.15 19.78
N ASP A 7 16.91 0.91 20.87
CA ASP A 7 17.20 2.36 20.90
C ASP A 7 16.47 3.19 19.82
N TYR A 8 15.20 2.86 19.54
CA TYR A 8 14.42 3.62 18.56
C TYR A 8 14.36 5.13 18.85
N GLN A 9 14.45 5.54 20.12
CA GLN A 9 14.47 6.94 20.52
C GLN A 9 15.78 7.63 20.14
N GLY A 10 16.93 6.98 20.35
CA GLY A 10 18.22 7.47 19.90
C GLY A 10 18.28 7.60 18.37
N ILE A 11 17.72 6.63 17.64
CA ILE A 11 17.62 6.72 16.17
C ILE A 11 16.83 7.96 15.75
N LEU A 12 15.67 8.22 16.37
CA LEU A 12 14.86 9.40 16.07
C LEU A 12 15.56 10.71 16.43
N SER A 13 16.37 10.75 17.50
CA SER A 13 17.05 11.98 17.93
C SER A 13 18.23 12.36 17.05
N ILE A 14 18.97 11.37 16.52
CA ILE A 14 20.12 11.61 15.62
C ILE A 14 19.71 11.77 14.15
N THR A 15 18.51 11.30 13.78
CA THR A 15 18.01 11.42 12.41
C THR A 15 17.78 12.89 12.07
N SER A 16 18.23 13.32 10.88
CA SER A 16 18.02 14.68 10.43
C SER A 16 16.54 15.07 10.44
N GLY A 17 16.23 16.28 10.92
CA GLY A 17 14.85 16.77 10.99
C GLY A 17 14.15 16.81 9.62
N SER A 18 14.91 16.93 8.53
CA SER A 18 14.36 16.87 7.17
C SER A 18 13.83 15.47 6.83
N VAL A 19 14.57 14.41 7.18
CA VAL A 19 14.13 13.01 6.95
C VAL A 19 12.87 12.71 7.74
N LEU A 20 12.83 13.07 9.03
CA LEU A 20 11.66 12.88 9.89
C LEU A 20 10.43 13.61 9.34
N ARG A 21 10.60 14.90 9.02
CA ARG A 21 9.52 15.74 8.50
C ARG A 21 8.99 15.23 7.17
N THR A 22 9.86 14.89 6.22
CA THR A 22 9.43 14.36 4.91
C THR A 22 8.70 13.04 5.10
N THR A 23 9.26 12.10 5.85
CA THR A 23 8.64 10.79 6.12
C THR A 23 7.25 10.93 6.76
N TYR A 24 7.12 11.83 7.73
CA TYR A 24 5.85 12.12 8.39
C TYR A 24 4.82 12.78 7.44
N ILE A 25 5.23 13.75 6.60
CA ILE A 25 4.36 14.39 5.61
C ILE A 25 3.87 13.38 4.57
N MET A 26 4.73 12.48 4.10
CA MET A 26 4.32 11.40 3.20
C MET A 26 3.22 10.53 3.85
N GLY A 27 3.37 10.25 5.15
CA GLY A 27 2.35 9.61 5.97
C GLY A 27 1.04 10.39 6.08
N LEU A 28 1.11 11.70 6.30
CA LEU A 28 -0.07 12.59 6.34
C LEU A 28 -0.86 12.52 5.03
N LEU A 29 -0.18 12.66 3.89
CA LEU A 29 -0.76 12.59 2.54
C LEU A 29 -1.39 11.22 2.28
N TRP A 30 -0.68 10.15 2.65
CA TRP A 30 -1.24 8.80 2.61
C TRP A 30 -2.51 8.66 3.46
N GLY A 31 -2.55 9.28 4.65
CA GLY A 31 -3.74 9.32 5.50
C GLY A 31 -4.94 9.96 4.81
N ILE A 32 -4.74 11.03 4.04
CA ILE A 32 -5.81 11.66 3.23
C ILE A 32 -6.26 10.68 2.13
N GLY A 33 -5.32 9.97 1.53
CA GLY A 33 -5.60 8.87 0.61
C GLY A 33 -6.52 7.82 1.24
N GLY A 34 -6.24 7.38 2.47
CA GLY A 34 -7.06 6.42 3.21
C GLY A 34 -8.49 6.91 3.51
N LEU A 35 -8.67 8.19 3.86
CA LEU A 35 -10.00 8.77 4.06
C LEU A 35 -10.81 8.81 2.75
N THR A 36 -10.17 9.25 1.67
CA THR A 36 -10.78 9.34 0.33
C THR A 36 -11.01 7.95 -0.28
N TYR A 37 -10.26 6.93 0.14
CA TYR A 37 -10.46 5.53 -0.23
C TYR A 37 -11.85 5.02 0.18
N GLY A 38 -12.23 5.25 1.45
CA GLY A 38 -13.55 4.87 1.95
C GLY A 38 -14.68 5.58 1.19
N LEU A 39 -14.47 6.84 0.82
CA LEU A 39 -15.42 7.62 0.03
C LEU A 39 -15.52 7.13 -1.43
N ALA A 40 -14.40 6.75 -2.04
CA ALA A 40 -14.38 6.16 -3.38
C ALA A 40 -15.17 4.84 -3.42
N ILE A 41 -14.98 3.96 -2.42
CA ILE A 41 -15.76 2.71 -2.31
C ILE A 41 -17.25 2.99 -2.15
N ARG A 42 -17.63 3.99 -1.35
CA ARG A 42 -19.03 4.39 -1.16
C ARG A 42 -19.69 4.81 -2.49
N TYR A 43 -18.96 5.50 -3.37
CA TYR A 43 -19.52 5.98 -4.65
C TYR A 43 -19.37 5.02 -5.83
N LEU A 44 -18.36 4.14 -5.83
CA LEU A 44 -18.07 3.22 -6.94
C LEU A 44 -18.44 1.76 -6.65
N GLY A 45 -18.68 1.43 -5.39
CA GLY A 45 -18.76 0.05 -4.92
C GLY A 45 -17.39 -0.59 -4.72
N MET A 46 -17.37 -1.69 -3.97
CA MET A 46 -16.15 -2.41 -3.58
C MET A 46 -15.33 -2.89 -4.78
N SER A 47 -15.96 -3.40 -5.84
CA SER A 47 -15.23 -3.94 -6.98
C SER A 47 -14.49 -2.86 -7.78
N LEU A 48 -15.21 -1.85 -8.26
CA LEU A 48 -14.63 -0.80 -9.10
C LEU A 48 -13.70 0.12 -8.30
N GLY A 49 -14.10 0.49 -7.07
CA GLY A 49 -13.31 1.30 -6.17
C GLY A 49 -11.93 0.69 -5.92
N ASN A 50 -11.88 -0.56 -5.46
CA ASN A 50 -10.61 -1.23 -5.17
C ASN A 50 -9.73 -1.36 -6.42
N SER A 51 -10.31 -1.66 -7.58
CA SER A 51 -9.52 -1.93 -8.80
C SER A 51 -8.86 -0.67 -9.36
N VAL A 52 -9.59 0.45 -9.42
CA VAL A 52 -9.04 1.73 -9.88
C VAL A 52 -7.96 2.21 -8.92
N LEU A 53 -8.25 2.15 -7.63
CA LEU A 53 -7.39 2.70 -6.59
C LEU A 53 -6.11 1.88 -6.44
N LEU A 54 -6.20 0.55 -6.38
CA LEU A 54 -5.04 -0.34 -6.37
C LEU A 54 -4.23 -0.24 -7.65
N GLY A 55 -4.87 -0.08 -8.82
CA GLY A 55 -4.17 0.15 -10.08
C GLY A 55 -3.31 1.41 -10.05
N ILE A 56 -3.90 2.52 -9.62
CA ILE A 56 -3.21 3.82 -9.55
C ILE A 56 -2.12 3.80 -8.48
N THR A 57 -2.40 3.31 -7.26
CA THR A 57 -1.38 3.26 -6.20
C THR A 57 -0.22 2.33 -6.55
N SER A 58 -0.48 1.25 -7.31
CA SER A 58 0.58 0.36 -7.80
C SER A 58 1.50 1.09 -8.76
N VAL A 59 0.96 1.79 -9.76
CA VAL A 59 1.77 2.51 -10.75
C VAL A 59 2.50 3.69 -10.11
N VAL A 60 1.77 4.55 -9.38
CA VAL A 60 2.34 5.77 -8.80
C VAL A 60 3.33 5.41 -7.69
N GLY A 61 3.01 4.43 -6.84
CA GLY A 61 3.90 4.02 -5.76
C GLY A 61 5.14 3.28 -6.24
N SER A 62 5.10 2.65 -7.43
CA SER A 62 6.27 2.02 -8.02
C SER A 62 7.12 2.96 -8.87
N LEU A 63 6.50 3.72 -9.77
CA LEU A 63 7.21 4.52 -10.79
C LEU A 63 7.23 6.01 -10.50
N GLY A 64 6.44 6.50 -9.54
CA GLY A 64 6.30 7.92 -9.24
C GLY A 64 7.59 8.57 -8.77
N LEU A 65 8.30 7.99 -7.80
CA LEU A 65 9.61 8.51 -7.37
C LEU A 65 10.66 8.51 -8.49
N PRO A 66 10.87 7.40 -9.22
CA PRO A 66 11.76 7.40 -10.38
C PRO A 66 11.44 8.51 -11.41
N LEU A 67 10.16 8.78 -11.67
CA LEU A 67 9.71 9.85 -12.58
C LEU A 67 9.90 11.25 -12.00
N ILE A 68 9.73 11.45 -10.69
CA ILE A 68 9.92 12.77 -10.08
C ILE A 68 11.41 13.13 -10.03
N ARG A 69 12.29 12.13 -9.84
CA ARG A 69 13.76 12.32 -9.78
C ARG A 69 14.35 12.90 -11.06
N ILE A 70 13.73 12.68 -12.23
CA ILE A 70 14.20 13.23 -13.52
C ILE A 70 13.80 14.70 -13.73
N ILE A 71 12.87 15.25 -12.94
CA ILE A 71 12.37 16.60 -13.12
C ILE A 71 13.41 17.60 -12.59
N PRO A 72 13.98 18.48 -13.44
CA PRO A 72 15.00 19.44 -13.04
C PRO A 72 14.51 20.33 -11.89
N GLY A 73 15.33 20.48 -10.84
CA GLY A 73 14.99 21.30 -9.68
C GLY A 73 14.03 20.65 -8.68
N VAL A 74 13.27 19.61 -9.05
CA VAL A 74 12.40 18.84 -8.13
C VAL A 74 13.12 17.61 -7.60
N GLY A 75 13.96 16.95 -8.42
CA GLY A 75 14.73 15.77 -8.03
C GLY A 75 15.57 15.94 -6.76
N LYS A 76 16.07 17.16 -6.51
CA LYS A 76 16.87 17.50 -5.32
C LYS A 76 16.07 17.52 -3.99
N HIS A 77 14.73 17.54 -4.08
CA HIS A 77 13.84 17.61 -2.93
C HIS A 77 13.17 16.27 -2.61
N VAL A 78 13.40 15.24 -3.44
CA VAL A 78 12.93 13.87 -3.22
C VAL A 78 14.09 12.96 -2.80
N PRO A 79 13.81 11.86 -2.09
CA PRO A 79 14.84 10.92 -1.66
C PRO A 79 15.67 10.40 -2.85
N SER A 80 16.98 10.31 -2.66
CA SER A 80 17.92 9.75 -3.64
C SER A 80 17.55 8.29 -4.00
N GLY A 81 17.86 7.88 -5.22
CA GLY A 81 17.65 6.51 -5.70
C GLY A 81 17.53 6.49 -7.22
N ILE A 82 17.19 5.32 -7.76
CA ILE A 82 17.12 5.09 -9.21
C ILE A 82 16.14 6.06 -9.88
N THR A 83 16.58 6.69 -10.96
CA THR A 83 15.80 7.55 -11.85
C THR A 83 15.05 6.73 -12.90
N PHE A 84 14.00 7.29 -13.49
CA PHE A 84 13.28 6.62 -14.57
C PHE A 84 14.15 6.36 -15.81
N ILE A 85 15.13 7.24 -16.08
CA ILE A 85 16.06 7.06 -17.22
C ILE A 85 17.00 5.87 -16.97
N GLU A 86 17.50 5.70 -15.75
CA GLU A 86 18.33 4.53 -15.38
C GLU A 86 17.53 3.22 -15.42
N LEU A 87 16.24 3.25 -15.07
CA LEU A 87 15.36 2.10 -15.26
C LEU A 87 15.20 1.72 -16.73
N LEU A 88 15.09 2.71 -17.63
CA LEU A 88 15.00 2.45 -19.08
C LEU A 88 16.34 2.02 -19.69
N GLY A 89 17.45 2.50 -19.14
CA GLY A 89 18.80 2.21 -19.62
C GLY A 89 19.35 0.85 -19.20
N SER A 90 18.66 0.11 -18.32
CA SER A 90 19.11 -1.18 -17.80
C SER A 90 18.13 -2.30 -18.13
N THR A 91 18.65 -3.49 -18.48
CA THR A 91 17.81 -4.67 -18.78
C THR A 91 16.95 -5.06 -17.59
N GLY A 92 17.52 -5.00 -16.37
CA GLY A 92 16.77 -5.25 -15.15
C GLY A 92 15.65 -4.22 -14.91
N GLY A 93 15.91 -2.93 -15.13
CA GLY A 93 14.90 -1.88 -15.01
C GLY A 93 13.75 -2.04 -16.02
N LEU A 94 14.05 -2.44 -17.25
CA LEU A 94 13.04 -2.76 -18.26
C LEU A 94 12.15 -3.94 -17.85
N LEU A 95 12.71 -4.98 -17.23
CA LEU A 95 11.91 -6.08 -16.69
C LEU A 95 11.03 -5.64 -15.52
N VAL A 96 11.49 -4.72 -14.66
CA VAL A 96 10.66 -4.13 -13.59
C VAL A 96 9.50 -3.33 -14.20
N ILE A 97 9.76 -2.49 -15.20
CA ILE A 97 8.72 -1.72 -15.90
C ILE A 97 7.72 -2.66 -16.57
N LEU A 98 8.19 -3.70 -17.26
CA LEU A 98 7.35 -4.73 -17.87
C LEU A 98 6.46 -5.41 -16.81
N GLY A 99 7.04 -5.78 -15.67
CA GLY A 99 6.30 -6.36 -14.54
C GLY A 99 5.20 -5.43 -14.01
N VAL A 100 5.49 -4.12 -13.85
CA VAL A 100 4.48 -3.12 -13.48
C VAL A 100 3.36 -3.06 -14.51
N MET A 101 3.69 -3.03 -15.81
CA MET A 101 2.68 -2.98 -16.88
C MET A 101 1.80 -4.25 -16.90
N ILE A 102 2.39 -5.43 -16.77
CA ILE A 102 1.65 -6.70 -16.68
C ILE A 102 0.74 -6.68 -15.45
N CYS A 103 1.23 -6.21 -14.30
CA CYS A 103 0.43 -6.12 -13.09
C CYS A 103 -0.78 -5.22 -13.29
N VAL A 104 -0.60 -4.04 -13.91
CA VAL A 104 -1.73 -3.12 -14.23
C VAL A 104 -2.77 -3.80 -15.11
N VAL A 105 -2.34 -4.53 -16.15
CA VAL A 105 -3.27 -5.31 -17.00
C VAL A 105 -4.03 -6.33 -16.14
N GLY A 106 -3.35 -7.04 -15.24
CA GLY A 106 -3.97 -7.97 -14.31
C GLY A 106 -5.01 -7.32 -13.40
N ILE A 107 -4.70 -6.15 -12.81
CA ILE A 107 -5.62 -5.36 -11.98
C ILE A 107 -6.87 -4.96 -12.77
N VAL A 108 -6.68 -4.47 -14.00
CA VAL A 108 -7.79 -4.09 -14.90
C VAL A 108 -8.67 -5.30 -15.22
N LEU A 109 -8.09 -6.48 -15.48
CA LEU A 109 -8.84 -7.71 -15.72
C LEU A 109 -9.64 -8.14 -14.49
N CYS A 110 -9.03 -8.14 -13.31
CA CYS A 110 -9.70 -8.45 -12.04
C CYS A 110 -10.86 -7.48 -11.77
N GLY A 111 -10.65 -6.17 -11.98
CA GLY A 111 -11.71 -5.17 -11.83
C GLY A 111 -12.84 -5.33 -12.82
N ARG A 112 -12.53 -5.62 -14.09
CA ARG A 112 -13.56 -5.94 -15.10
C ARG A 112 -14.32 -7.21 -14.73
N ALA A 113 -13.67 -8.20 -14.14
CA ALA A 113 -14.34 -9.42 -13.68
C ALA A 113 -15.28 -9.13 -12.51
N GLY A 114 -14.87 -8.32 -11.53
CA GLY A 114 -15.73 -7.95 -10.41
C GLY A 114 -16.96 -7.12 -10.86
N LEU A 115 -16.79 -6.19 -11.81
CA LEU A 115 -17.93 -5.49 -12.42
C LEU A 115 -18.92 -6.42 -13.12
N LYS A 116 -18.43 -7.46 -13.80
CA LYS A 116 -19.30 -8.47 -14.43
C LYS A 116 -19.93 -9.39 -13.39
N LYS A 117 -19.23 -9.71 -12.29
CA LYS A 117 -19.79 -10.47 -11.15
C LYS A 117 -21.02 -9.76 -10.60
N ASP A 118 -20.92 -8.45 -10.35
CA ASP A 118 -22.03 -7.67 -9.82
C ASP A 118 -23.25 -7.67 -10.77
N LYS A 119 -23.00 -7.67 -12.09
CA LYS A 119 -24.07 -7.80 -13.10
C LYS A 119 -24.67 -9.20 -13.15
N ASP A 120 -23.84 -10.24 -13.13
CA ASP A 120 -24.26 -11.64 -13.24
C ASP A 120 -25.08 -12.06 -12.00
N LEU A 121 -24.75 -11.55 -10.82
CA LEU A 121 -25.44 -11.85 -9.56
C LEU A 121 -26.66 -10.94 -9.30
N GLY A 122 -27.20 -10.30 -10.33
CA GLY A 122 -28.45 -9.56 -10.27
C GLY A 122 -28.37 -8.21 -9.55
N GLY A 123 -27.17 -7.66 -9.35
CA GLY A 123 -27.00 -6.30 -8.84
C GLY A 123 -27.63 -6.05 -7.47
N VAL A 124 -27.75 -7.08 -6.62
CA VAL A 124 -28.14 -6.89 -5.20
C VAL A 124 -27.07 -6.03 -4.55
N LYS A 125 -27.37 -4.73 -4.45
CA LYS A 125 -26.50 -3.72 -3.87
C LYS A 125 -26.50 -3.93 -2.36
N ASP A 126 -25.55 -4.70 -1.84
CA ASP A 126 -25.19 -4.61 -0.42
C ASP A 126 -25.04 -3.12 -0.07
N GLY A 127 -25.67 -2.67 1.03
CA GLY A 127 -26.09 -1.27 1.32
C GLY A 127 -25.06 -0.12 1.23
N VAL A 128 -23.85 -0.38 0.73
CA VAL A 128 -22.80 0.58 0.38
C VAL A 128 -23.12 1.33 -0.93
N ASN A 129 -23.90 0.75 -1.84
CA ASN A 129 -24.12 1.28 -3.21
C ASN A 129 -25.37 2.17 -3.39
N ILE A 130 -26.00 2.62 -2.30
CA ILE A 130 -27.19 3.49 -2.37
C ILE A 130 -26.83 4.84 -3.01
N GLU A 131 -25.60 5.31 -2.79
CA GLU A 131 -25.12 6.60 -3.28
C GLU A 131 -24.25 6.51 -4.54
N PHE A 132 -24.34 5.43 -5.31
CA PHE A 132 -23.47 5.21 -6.47
C PHE A 132 -23.44 6.41 -7.43
N LYS A 133 -22.25 6.99 -7.62
CA LYS A 133 -21.99 8.14 -8.51
C LYS A 133 -20.67 7.92 -9.23
N LEU A 134 -20.75 7.43 -10.46
CA LEU A 134 -19.57 6.99 -11.22
C LEU A 134 -18.53 8.09 -11.42
N SER A 135 -18.92 9.29 -11.91
CA SER A 135 -17.98 10.38 -12.19
C SER A 135 -17.28 10.89 -10.93
N THR A 136 -18.06 11.21 -9.89
CA THR A 136 -17.55 11.66 -8.59
C THR A 136 -16.67 10.60 -7.95
N GLY A 137 -17.12 9.35 -7.94
CA GLY A 137 -16.38 8.23 -7.40
C GLY A 137 -15.05 8.00 -8.12
N LEU A 138 -14.99 8.11 -9.45
CA LEU A 138 -13.75 7.93 -10.21
C LEU A 138 -12.74 9.05 -9.94
N ILE A 139 -13.18 10.31 -9.86
CA ILE A 139 -12.30 11.43 -9.51
C ILE A 139 -11.69 11.19 -8.12
N ILE A 140 -12.53 10.83 -7.14
CA ILE A 140 -12.07 10.55 -5.77
C ILE A 140 -11.15 9.33 -5.73
N ALA A 141 -11.43 8.27 -6.49
CA ALA A 141 -10.58 7.10 -6.58
C ALA A 141 -9.19 7.41 -7.17
N ILE A 142 -9.12 8.30 -8.16
CA ILE A 142 -7.84 8.75 -8.73
C ILE A 142 -7.03 9.53 -7.69
N VAL A 143 -7.65 10.53 -7.06
CA VAL A 143 -7.00 11.33 -6.01
C VAL A 143 -6.54 10.42 -4.87
N SER A 144 -7.40 9.50 -4.43
CA SER A 144 -7.08 8.55 -3.37
C SER A 144 -5.93 7.63 -3.76
N GLY A 145 -5.92 7.06 -4.97
CA GLY A 145 -4.84 6.20 -5.44
C GLY A 145 -3.49 6.92 -5.52
N VAL A 146 -3.47 8.16 -6.00
CA VAL A 146 -2.24 8.99 -6.02
C VAL A 146 -1.78 9.28 -4.60
N LEU A 147 -2.68 9.71 -3.71
CA LEU A 147 -2.35 10.01 -2.31
C LEU A 147 -1.90 8.75 -1.55
N SER A 148 -2.50 7.60 -1.83
CA SER A 148 -2.12 6.32 -1.21
C SER A 148 -0.70 5.88 -1.59
N ALA A 149 -0.21 6.26 -2.77
CA ALA A 149 1.15 5.95 -3.19
C ALA A 149 2.22 6.68 -2.36
N PHE A 150 1.88 7.77 -1.67
CA PHE A 150 2.82 8.48 -0.80
C PHE A 150 3.34 7.62 0.35
N PHE A 151 2.67 6.52 0.70
CA PHE A 151 3.24 5.57 1.66
C PHE A 151 4.56 4.96 1.15
N SER A 152 4.60 4.57 -0.13
CA SER A 152 5.83 4.13 -0.81
C SER A 152 6.91 5.21 -0.76
N PHE A 153 6.51 6.47 -0.94
CA PHE A 153 7.46 7.59 -0.93
C PHE A 153 8.00 7.87 0.47
N GLY A 154 7.17 7.68 1.49
CA GLY A 154 7.57 7.74 2.89
C GLY A 154 8.55 6.64 3.25
N ILE A 155 8.38 5.44 2.70
CA ILE A 155 9.32 4.32 2.90
C ILE A 155 10.70 4.71 2.37
N ASP A 156 10.76 5.26 1.15
CA ASP A 156 12.00 5.72 0.54
C ASP A 156 12.64 6.87 1.34
N ALA A 157 11.83 7.85 1.75
CA ALA A 157 12.29 8.98 2.56
C ALA A 157 12.86 8.56 3.93
N GLY A 158 12.34 7.48 4.52
CA GLY A 158 12.77 7.00 5.82
C GLY A 158 13.95 6.03 5.79
N LYS A 159 14.50 5.67 4.63
CA LYS A 159 15.65 4.76 4.51
C LYS A 159 16.82 5.10 5.44
N PRO A 160 17.24 6.37 5.61
CA PRO A 160 18.34 6.67 6.53
C PRO A 160 18.08 6.20 7.97
N MET A 161 16.81 6.21 8.43
CA MET A 161 16.48 5.68 9.76
C MET A 161 16.62 4.16 9.82
N ALA A 162 16.22 3.46 8.75
CA ALA A 162 16.35 2.02 8.65
C ALA A 162 17.83 1.58 8.57
N GLU A 163 18.67 2.33 7.86
CA GLU A 163 20.12 2.10 7.77
C GLU A 163 20.81 2.26 9.12
N ILE A 164 20.44 3.28 9.91
CA ILE A 164 20.91 3.45 11.29
C ILE A 164 20.47 2.26 12.13
N ALA A 165 19.20 1.85 12.04
CA ALA A 165 18.69 0.68 12.77
C ALA A 165 19.45 -0.61 12.42
N ALA A 166 19.73 -0.82 11.13
CA ALA A 166 20.49 -1.95 10.64
C ALA A 166 21.94 -1.93 11.15
N SER A 167 22.60 -0.77 11.12
CA SER A 167 23.97 -0.58 11.59
C SER A 167 24.09 -0.83 13.10
N ASN A 168 23.17 -0.27 13.89
CA ASN A 168 23.11 -0.49 15.33
C ASN A 168 22.88 -1.98 15.66
N TRP A 169 22.01 -2.65 14.91
CA TRP A 169 21.77 -4.08 15.08
C TRP A 169 23.01 -4.91 14.75
N ALA A 170 23.67 -4.63 13.63
CA ALA A 170 24.87 -5.34 13.17
C ALA A 170 26.03 -5.19 14.16
N ALA A 171 26.19 -4.01 14.78
CA ALA A 171 27.20 -3.78 15.81
C ALA A 171 27.03 -4.68 17.04
N ILE A 172 25.78 -5.02 17.38
CA ILE A 172 25.45 -5.88 18.54
C ILE A 172 25.35 -7.36 18.12
N ASN A 173 25.13 -7.65 16.83
CA ASN A 173 24.92 -9.00 16.30
C ASN A 173 25.77 -9.25 15.03
N PRO A 174 27.12 -9.33 15.14
CA PRO A 174 28.04 -9.30 14.00
C PRO A 174 27.92 -10.46 12.99
N ASN A 175 27.10 -11.49 13.27
CA ASN A 175 26.95 -12.68 12.41
C ASN A 175 25.49 -13.02 12.05
N SER A 176 24.54 -12.10 12.30
CA SER A 176 23.09 -12.41 12.16
C SER A 176 22.47 -12.06 10.81
N GLY A 177 23.28 -11.63 9.83
CA GLY A 177 22.79 -11.20 8.51
C GLY A 177 21.94 -9.92 8.56
N ASN A 178 21.13 -9.69 7.53
CA ASN A 178 20.31 -8.48 7.41
C ASN A 178 19.26 -8.38 8.53
N TYR A 179 19.13 -7.20 9.12
CA TYR A 179 18.16 -6.97 10.18
C TYR A 179 16.73 -6.86 9.63
N ILE A 180 15.99 -7.96 9.63
CA ILE A 180 14.64 -8.08 9.07
C ILE A 180 13.60 -7.07 9.59
N PHE A 181 13.88 -6.41 10.71
CA PHE A 181 12.97 -5.44 11.34
C PHE A 181 13.37 -3.99 11.12
N GLN A 182 14.47 -3.70 10.41
CA GLN A 182 15.03 -2.36 10.23
C GLN A 182 14.00 -1.31 9.78
N ASN A 183 13.05 -1.67 8.92
CA ASN A 183 12.06 -0.75 8.36
C ASN A 183 10.93 -0.37 9.34
N ASN A 184 10.85 -1.03 10.50
CA ASN A 184 9.82 -0.72 11.49
C ASN A 184 9.94 0.70 12.06
N ILE A 185 11.15 1.28 12.09
CA ILE A 185 11.34 2.68 12.50
C ILE A 185 10.75 3.64 11.46
N THR A 186 10.91 3.33 10.19
CA THR A 186 10.33 4.09 9.08
C THR A 186 8.82 4.02 9.11
N PHE A 187 8.24 2.81 9.23
CA PHE A 187 6.79 2.65 9.34
C PHE A 187 6.20 3.37 10.54
N PHE A 188 6.93 3.42 11.67
CA PHE A 188 6.48 4.18 12.84
C PHE A 188 6.22 5.64 12.49
N VAL A 189 7.18 6.31 11.86
CA VAL A 189 7.05 7.73 11.51
C VAL A 189 5.97 7.97 10.46
N ILE A 190 5.90 7.13 9.40
CA ILE A 190 4.88 7.24 8.34
C ILE A 190 3.48 7.06 8.92
N LEU A 191 3.28 6.02 9.74
CA LEU A 191 1.97 5.69 10.29
C LEU A 191 1.51 6.72 11.32
N TRP A 192 2.42 7.38 12.04
CA TRP A 192 2.08 8.54 12.86
C TRP A 192 1.52 9.69 12.02
N GLY A 193 2.08 9.94 10.83
CA GLY A 193 1.52 10.90 9.89
C GLY A 193 0.10 10.50 9.47
N GLY A 194 -0.09 9.26 9.03
CA GLY A 194 -1.42 8.78 8.64
C GLY A 194 -2.43 8.79 9.79
N PHE A 195 -1.99 8.45 11.00
CA PHE A 195 -2.77 8.52 12.23
C PHE A 195 -3.25 9.95 12.48
N THR A 196 -2.37 10.97 12.38
CA THR A 196 -2.76 12.36 12.60
C THR A 196 -3.91 12.78 11.69
N THR A 197 -3.83 12.50 10.39
CA THR A 197 -4.91 12.83 9.45
C THR A 197 -6.22 12.13 9.82
N ASN A 198 -6.17 10.82 10.09
CA ASN A 198 -7.36 10.04 10.43
C ASN A 198 -7.95 10.47 11.77
N PHE A 199 -7.12 10.69 12.78
CA PHE A 199 -7.52 11.13 14.11
C PHE A 199 -8.22 12.48 14.04
N LEU A 200 -7.59 13.49 13.42
CA LEU A 200 -8.18 14.82 13.31
C LEU A 200 -9.53 14.81 12.59
N TRP A 201 -9.62 14.10 11.46
CA TRP A 201 -10.85 14.05 10.68
C TRP A 201 -11.97 13.27 11.39
N THR A 202 -11.65 12.11 11.96
CA THR A 202 -12.65 11.29 12.66
C THR A 202 -13.11 11.96 13.96
N SER A 203 -12.21 12.57 14.74
CA SER A 203 -12.58 13.36 15.91
C SER A 203 -13.48 14.54 15.53
N TYR A 204 -13.17 15.26 14.44
CA TYR A 204 -14.04 16.32 13.93
C TYR A 204 -15.44 15.80 13.60
N LEU A 205 -15.55 14.67 12.89
CA LEU A 205 -16.85 14.09 12.54
C LEU A 205 -17.64 13.60 13.77
N ILE A 206 -16.97 12.99 14.75
CA ILE A 206 -17.60 12.56 16.01
C ILE A 206 -18.20 13.75 16.76
N LEU A 207 -17.45 14.85 16.86
CA LEU A 207 -17.92 16.07 17.52
C LEU A 207 -19.06 16.74 16.73
N LYS A 208 -18.90 16.86 15.40
CA LYS A 208 -19.90 17.47 14.52
C LYS A 208 -21.23 16.72 14.53
N ASN A 209 -21.18 15.39 14.46
CA ASN A 209 -22.37 14.54 14.42
C ASN A 209 -22.90 14.19 15.82
N ARG A 210 -22.22 14.65 16.89
CA ARG A 210 -22.57 14.41 18.29
C ARG A 210 -22.66 12.93 18.67
N THR A 211 -21.83 12.09 18.05
CA THR A 211 -21.81 10.63 18.25
C THR A 211 -20.79 10.19 19.30
N TYR A 212 -20.34 11.10 20.18
CA TYR A 212 -19.39 10.76 21.25
C TYR A 212 -20.05 9.89 22.35
N GLY A 213 -21.38 9.93 22.48
CA GLY A 213 -22.13 9.08 23.41
C GLY A 213 -22.02 7.59 23.09
N ASP A 214 -21.84 7.25 21.81
CA ASP A 214 -21.77 5.87 21.30
C ASP A 214 -20.60 5.07 21.92
N PHE A 215 -19.53 5.75 22.34
CA PHE A 215 -18.39 5.12 23.02
C PHE A 215 -18.73 4.64 24.44
N THR A 216 -19.84 5.10 25.01
CA THR A 216 -20.27 4.80 26.38
C THR A 216 -21.66 4.20 26.46
N ASP A 217 -22.30 3.97 25.31
CA ASP A 217 -23.65 3.42 25.25
C ASP A 217 -23.67 1.94 25.66
N LYS A 218 -24.10 1.70 26.91
CA LYS A 218 -24.22 0.38 27.52
C LYS A 218 -25.29 -0.51 26.87
N SER A 219 -26.17 0.06 26.04
CA SER A 219 -27.14 -0.73 25.27
C SER A 219 -26.47 -1.52 24.13
N THR A 220 -25.22 -1.19 23.79
CA THR A 220 -24.45 -1.83 22.73
C THR A 220 -23.32 -2.71 23.30
N PRO A 221 -22.84 -3.73 22.57
CA PRO A 221 -21.77 -4.62 23.05
C PRO A 221 -20.38 -3.96 22.95
N LEU A 222 -20.13 -2.94 23.78
CA LEU A 222 -18.93 -2.08 23.74
C LEU A 222 -17.61 -2.87 23.74
N THR A 223 -17.44 -3.81 24.67
CA THR A 223 -16.23 -4.64 24.76
C THR A 223 -15.94 -5.38 23.46
N ARG A 224 -16.98 -5.94 22.84
CA ARG A 224 -16.86 -6.66 21.57
C ARG A 224 -16.52 -5.73 20.42
N ASN A 225 -17.14 -4.54 20.38
CA ASN A 225 -16.84 -3.52 19.39
C ASN A 225 -15.37 -3.07 19.48
N TYR A 226 -14.88 -2.77 20.69
CA TYR A 226 -13.48 -2.41 20.90
C TYR A 226 -12.53 -3.53 20.53
N LEU A 227 -12.84 -4.77 20.91
CA LEU A 227 -12.02 -5.93 20.56
C LEU A 227 -11.93 -6.11 19.04
N PHE A 228 -13.05 -6.00 18.32
CA PHE A 228 -13.04 -6.10 16.86
C PHE A 228 -12.30 -4.93 16.19
N CYS A 229 -12.40 -3.71 16.72
CA CYS A 229 -11.62 -2.57 16.23
C CYS A 229 -10.11 -2.78 16.44
N ILE A 230 -9.70 -3.25 17.62
CA ILE A 230 -8.29 -3.57 17.92
C ILE A 230 -7.79 -4.68 17.00
N LEU A 231 -8.58 -5.74 16.81
CA LEU A 231 -8.23 -6.86 15.94
C LEU A 231 -8.08 -6.39 14.49
N ALA A 232 -9.06 -5.65 13.97
CA ALA A 232 -9.02 -5.13 12.61
C ALA A 232 -7.81 -4.21 12.38
N GLY A 233 -7.55 -3.28 13.30
CA GLY A 233 -6.39 -2.39 13.23
C GLY A 233 -5.06 -3.14 13.31
N THR A 234 -4.97 -4.16 14.17
CA THR A 234 -3.77 -4.99 14.31
C THR A 234 -3.52 -5.82 13.04
N MET A 235 -4.54 -6.47 12.50
CA MET A 235 -4.42 -7.25 11.26
C MET A 235 -4.03 -6.35 10.08
N TRP A 236 -4.59 -5.14 10.02
CA TRP A 236 -4.24 -4.18 9.00
C TRP A 236 -2.79 -3.70 9.13
N PHE A 237 -2.30 -3.46 10.35
CA PHE A 237 -0.90 -3.08 10.58
C PHE A 237 0.09 -4.21 10.25
N LEU A 238 -0.26 -5.46 10.57
CA LEU A 238 0.60 -6.63 10.32
C LEU A 238 0.97 -6.78 8.85
N GLN A 239 0.16 -6.30 7.91
CA GLN A 239 0.51 -6.32 6.49
C GLN A 239 1.82 -5.56 6.21
N PHE A 240 2.04 -4.41 6.87
CA PHE A 240 3.23 -3.59 6.69
C PHE A 240 4.43 -4.18 7.42
N PHE A 241 4.19 -4.83 8.56
CA PHE A 241 5.21 -5.56 9.28
C PHE A 241 5.82 -6.67 8.41
N PHE A 242 4.98 -7.52 7.79
CA PHE A 242 5.45 -8.57 6.88
C PHE A 242 6.01 -8.00 5.58
N TYR A 243 5.45 -6.91 5.07
CA TYR A 243 6.00 -6.18 3.93
C TYR A 243 7.44 -5.73 4.20
N GLY A 244 7.72 -5.09 5.34
CA GLY A 244 9.09 -4.64 5.67
C GLY A 244 10.07 -5.80 5.83
N MET A 245 9.63 -6.93 6.39
CA MET A 245 10.45 -8.15 6.43
C MET A 245 10.79 -8.68 5.03
N GLY A 246 9.81 -8.68 4.12
CA GLY A 246 10.01 -9.08 2.73
C GLY A 246 10.93 -8.09 1.99
N GLU A 247 10.68 -6.80 2.16
CA GLU A 247 11.45 -5.73 1.53
C GLU A 247 12.91 -5.72 1.97
N THR A 248 13.20 -5.98 3.26
CA THR A 248 14.59 -6.14 3.75
C THR A 248 15.36 -7.28 3.05
N LYS A 249 14.66 -8.31 2.59
CA LYS A 249 15.28 -9.43 1.85
C LYS A 249 15.39 -9.17 0.36
N ILE A 250 14.44 -8.42 -0.20
CA ILE A 250 14.27 -8.26 -1.64
C ILE A 250 14.86 -6.93 -2.12
N GLY A 251 15.19 -5.98 -1.24
CA GLY A 251 15.64 -4.62 -1.58
C GLY A 251 14.48 -3.65 -1.84
N ASN A 252 14.69 -2.37 -1.54
CA ASN A 252 13.65 -1.33 -1.58
C ASN A 252 13.34 -0.84 -3.01
N GLY A 253 12.30 -0.03 -3.16
CA GLY A 253 11.96 0.68 -4.39
C GLY A 253 10.78 0.10 -5.18
N ALA A 254 10.73 0.46 -6.47
CA ALA A 254 9.59 0.26 -7.36
C ALA A 254 9.03 -1.17 -7.37
N SER A 255 9.94 -2.13 -7.33
CA SER A 255 9.71 -3.56 -7.41
C SER A 255 9.19 -4.16 -6.10
N SER A 256 9.52 -3.58 -4.93
CA SER A 256 8.94 -4.03 -3.66
C SER A 256 7.46 -3.65 -3.56
N TRP A 257 7.13 -2.41 -3.94
CA TRP A 257 5.76 -1.90 -3.88
C TRP A 257 4.79 -2.67 -4.79
N ILE A 258 5.21 -2.98 -6.03
CA ILE A 258 4.38 -3.72 -6.96
C ILE A 258 4.13 -5.17 -6.50
N LEU A 259 5.13 -5.80 -5.88
CA LEU A 259 4.99 -7.14 -5.30
C LEU A 259 4.02 -7.12 -4.11
N HIS A 260 4.07 -6.08 -3.28
CA HIS A 260 3.12 -5.89 -2.18
C HIS A 260 1.68 -5.78 -2.69
N MET A 261 1.44 -4.90 -3.65
CA MET A 261 0.10 -4.71 -4.25
C MET A 261 -0.40 -6.00 -4.92
N SER A 262 0.47 -6.68 -5.65
CA SER A 262 0.14 -7.98 -6.27
C SER A 262 -0.28 -9.01 -5.21
N THR A 263 0.47 -9.10 -4.11
CA THR A 263 0.18 -10.05 -3.02
C THR A 263 -1.15 -9.76 -2.35
N ILE A 264 -1.49 -8.48 -2.12
CA ILE A 264 -2.80 -8.08 -1.58
C ILE A 264 -3.92 -8.59 -2.48
N ILE A 265 -3.80 -8.38 -3.79
CA ILE A 265 -4.84 -8.74 -4.76
C ILE A 265 -4.97 -10.26 -4.89
N LEU A 266 -3.85 -10.98 -4.95
CA LEU A 266 -3.86 -12.44 -5.00
C LEU A 266 -4.52 -13.03 -3.75
N THR A 267 -4.11 -12.56 -2.57
CA THR A 267 -4.65 -13.04 -1.29
C THR A 267 -6.14 -12.72 -1.13
N SER A 268 -6.55 -11.51 -1.52
CA SER A 268 -7.96 -11.09 -1.50
C SER A 268 -8.82 -11.98 -2.41
N ASN A 269 -8.34 -12.29 -3.62
CA ASN A 269 -9.08 -13.15 -4.54
C ASN A 269 -9.11 -14.62 -4.08
N LEU A 270 -8.02 -15.13 -3.51
CA LEU A 270 -8.00 -16.48 -2.91
C LEU A 270 -9.07 -16.60 -1.82
N TRP A 271 -9.18 -15.59 -0.95
CA TRP A 271 -10.23 -15.55 0.07
C TRP A 271 -11.63 -15.48 -0.55
N GLY A 272 -11.82 -14.68 -1.61
CA GLY A 272 -13.08 -14.60 -2.35
C GLY A 272 -13.50 -15.95 -2.96
N PHE A 273 -12.56 -16.75 -3.48
CA PHE A 273 -12.85 -18.10 -3.94
C PHE A 273 -13.17 -19.06 -2.79
N TYR A 274 -12.42 -19.01 -1.69
CA TYR A 274 -12.69 -19.80 -0.50
C TYR A 274 -14.10 -19.54 0.06
N ARG A 275 -14.51 -18.27 0.09
CA ARG A 275 -15.86 -17.81 0.47
C ARG A 275 -16.94 -18.08 -0.59
N LYS A 276 -16.57 -18.66 -1.74
CA LYS A 276 -17.46 -18.98 -2.86
C LYS A 276 -18.19 -17.76 -3.45
N GLU A 277 -17.57 -16.57 -3.40
CA GLU A 277 -18.18 -15.33 -3.91
C GLU A 277 -18.43 -15.35 -5.43
N TRP A 278 -17.71 -16.21 -6.15
CA TRP A 278 -17.83 -16.35 -7.61
C TRP A 278 -18.85 -17.41 -8.02
N LYS A 279 -19.59 -18.01 -7.06
CA LYS A 279 -20.64 -18.98 -7.37
C LYS A 279 -21.84 -18.27 -8.01
N GLY A 280 -22.27 -18.75 -9.17
CA GLY A 280 -23.43 -18.19 -9.90
C GLY A 280 -23.08 -17.17 -10.98
N VAL A 281 -21.80 -16.80 -11.14
CA VAL A 281 -21.36 -15.94 -12.23
C VAL A 281 -21.29 -16.70 -13.56
N SER A 282 -21.36 -15.99 -14.68
CA SER A 282 -21.18 -16.58 -16.00
C SER A 282 -19.78 -17.17 -16.18
N LYS A 283 -19.65 -18.19 -17.03
CA LYS A 283 -18.34 -18.78 -17.38
C LYS A 283 -17.34 -17.72 -17.86
N LYS A 284 -17.81 -16.73 -18.62
CA LYS A 284 -16.97 -15.62 -19.12
C LYS A 284 -16.43 -14.75 -17.99
N THR A 285 -17.26 -14.44 -16.99
CA THR A 285 -16.84 -13.68 -15.79
C THR A 285 -15.81 -14.47 -14.99
N TYR A 286 -16.07 -15.76 -14.77
CA TYR A 286 -15.16 -16.65 -14.07
C TYR A 286 -13.80 -16.77 -14.77
N SER A 287 -13.79 -16.98 -16.09
CA SER A 287 -12.54 -16.99 -16.87
C SER A 287 -11.82 -15.64 -16.85
N THR A 288 -12.55 -14.51 -16.81
CA THR A 288 -11.94 -13.18 -16.74
C THR A 288 -11.17 -12.99 -15.42
N ILE A 289 -11.74 -13.41 -14.28
CA ILE A 289 -11.02 -13.30 -13.00
C ILE A 289 -9.80 -14.21 -12.95
N LEU A 290 -9.92 -15.45 -13.44
CA LEU A 290 -8.77 -16.37 -13.51
C LEU A 290 -7.65 -15.81 -14.38
N LEU A 291 -7.98 -15.23 -15.54
CA LEU A 291 -6.99 -14.58 -16.40
C LEU A 291 -6.32 -13.39 -15.70
N GLY A 292 -7.08 -12.57 -14.97
CA GLY A 292 -6.53 -11.46 -14.19
C GLY A 292 -5.54 -11.93 -13.13
N ILE A 293 -5.89 -12.96 -12.37
CA ILE A 293 -5.02 -13.57 -11.34
C ILE A 293 -3.76 -14.16 -11.97
N PHE A 294 -3.91 -14.92 -13.06
CA PHE A 294 -2.77 -15.47 -13.79
C PHE A 294 -1.83 -14.36 -14.29
N THR A 295 -2.39 -13.26 -14.79
CA THR A 295 -1.61 -12.11 -15.25
C THR A 295 -0.85 -11.44 -14.10
N ILE A 296 -1.46 -11.31 -12.92
CA ILE A 296 -0.77 -10.78 -11.73
C ILE A 296 0.35 -11.73 -11.28
N LEU A 297 0.12 -13.05 -11.29
CA LEU A 297 1.16 -14.04 -10.99
C LEU A 297 2.33 -13.93 -11.98
N LEU A 298 2.04 -13.75 -13.26
CA LEU A 298 3.07 -13.53 -14.27
C LEU A 298 3.88 -12.26 -13.98
N ALA A 299 3.23 -11.17 -13.58
CA ALA A 299 3.93 -9.95 -13.17
C ALA A 299 4.89 -10.19 -12.00
N VAL A 300 4.44 -10.91 -10.97
CA VAL A 300 5.27 -11.28 -9.81
C VAL A 300 6.49 -12.10 -10.24
N ILE A 301 6.31 -13.07 -11.13
CA ILE A 301 7.39 -13.90 -11.66
C ILE A 301 8.40 -13.04 -12.45
N VAL A 302 7.93 -12.16 -13.33
CA VAL A 302 8.80 -11.27 -14.13
C VAL A 302 9.63 -10.36 -13.24
N VAL A 303 9.01 -9.71 -12.24
CA VAL A 303 9.74 -8.85 -11.28
C VAL A 303 10.71 -9.68 -10.43
N GLY A 304 10.31 -10.88 -10.02
CA GLY A 304 11.17 -11.81 -9.27
C GLY A 304 12.41 -12.22 -10.08
N ILE A 305 12.25 -12.57 -11.35
CA ILE A 305 13.35 -12.89 -12.27
C ILE A 305 14.26 -11.68 -12.47
N ALA A 306 13.68 -10.47 -12.64
CA ALA A 306 14.45 -9.25 -12.76
C ALA A 306 15.39 -9.05 -11.57
N LYS A 307 14.89 -9.23 -10.34
CA LYS A 307 15.70 -9.10 -9.13
C LYS A 307 16.72 -10.20 -8.92
N TRP A 308 16.41 -11.42 -9.36
CA TRP A 308 17.32 -12.54 -9.24
C TRP A 308 18.49 -12.43 -10.23
N LEU A 309 18.22 -12.01 -11.47
CA LEU A 309 19.24 -11.85 -12.51
C LEU A 309 20.04 -10.55 -12.39
N TYR A 310 19.43 -9.48 -11.84
CA TYR A 310 20.04 -8.16 -11.72
C TYR A 310 20.05 -7.68 -10.26
N PRO A 311 20.89 -8.28 -9.38
CA PRO A 311 20.91 -7.96 -7.95
C PRO A 311 21.30 -6.51 -7.65
N GLU A 312 21.98 -5.82 -8.57
CA GLU A 312 22.33 -4.40 -8.48
C GLU A 312 21.10 -3.49 -8.35
N LEU A 313 19.93 -3.94 -8.85
CA LEU A 313 18.65 -3.27 -8.62
C LEU A 313 18.26 -3.26 -7.14
N ASN A 314 18.77 -4.20 -6.35
CA ASN A 314 18.51 -4.28 -4.91
C ASN A 314 19.51 -3.43 -4.11
N ALA A 315 20.70 -3.15 -4.67
CA ALA A 315 21.75 -2.34 -4.04
C ALA A 315 21.57 -0.83 -4.26
N LEU A 316 20.83 -0.44 -5.30
CA LEU A 316 20.44 0.95 -5.60
C LEU A 316 19.07 1.33 -5.01
N GLY A 317 18.43 0.39 -4.33
CA GLY A 317 17.13 0.49 -3.67
C GLY A 317 17.26 0.83 -2.21
#